data_AF-M1EKB8-F1
#
_entry.id   AF-M1EKB8-F1
#
_cell.length_a   1.000
_cell.length_b   1.000
_cell.length_c   1.000
_cell.angle_alpha   90.00
_cell.angle_beta   90.00
_cell.angle_gamma   90.00
#
_symmetry.space_group_name_H-M   'P 1'
#
loop_
_entity.id
_entity.type
_entity.pdbx_description
1 polymer ?
#
loop_
_entity_poly.entity_id
_entity_poly.type
_entity_poly.pdbx_seq_one_letter_code
_entity_poly.pdbx_strand_id
1 'polypeptide(L)'
;KKDDGISFSNQTGPAWAGSERDYTYEELLNRVFNIMREKNPDMVAGEKRKFVMKPPQVVRVGTKKTSFVNFTDICKLLHRQPKHLLAFLLAELGTSGSIDGN
;
A
#
# COMPACT_ATOMS: atom_id res chain seq x y z
N LYS A 1 0.08 -59.58 -15.52
CA LYS A 1 -1.16 -58.86 -15.15
C LYS A 1 -0.90 -58.16 -13.82
N LYS A 2 -0.78 -56.82 -13.87
CA LYS A 2 -0.92 -55.83 -12.76
C LYS A 2 0.23 -55.81 -11.73
N ASP A 3 0.71 -54.67 -11.24
CA ASP A 3 0.50 -53.24 -11.51
C ASP A 3 1.56 -52.49 -10.68
N ASP A 4 2.39 -51.66 -11.31
CA ASP A 4 3.39 -50.82 -10.63
C ASP A 4 2.67 -49.60 -10.04
N GLY A 5 2.32 -49.69 -8.76
CA GLY A 5 1.71 -48.60 -8.01
C GLY A 5 2.73 -47.52 -7.64
N ILE A 6 3.05 -46.60 -8.56
CA ILE A 6 3.72 -45.34 -8.22
C ILE A 6 2.71 -44.48 -7.45
N SER A 7 2.89 -44.42 -6.13
CA SER A 7 2.20 -43.47 -5.26
C SER A 7 2.70 -42.05 -5.55
N PHE A 8 2.00 -41.30 -6.39
CA PHE A 8 2.20 -39.86 -6.50
C PHE A 8 1.68 -39.19 -5.23
N SER A 9 2.58 -38.88 -4.30
CA SER A 9 2.28 -37.94 -3.23
C SER A 9 1.99 -36.59 -3.88
N ASN A 10 0.74 -36.16 -3.75
CA ASN A 10 0.30 -34.82 -4.15
C ASN A 10 0.96 -33.81 -3.20
N GLN A 11 2.23 -33.49 -3.41
CA GLN A 11 2.93 -32.47 -2.64
C GLN A 11 2.45 -31.10 -3.12
N THR A 12 1.43 -30.58 -2.46
CA THR A 12 0.97 -29.19 -2.56
C THR A 12 1.94 -28.24 -1.82
N GLY A 13 3.24 -28.42 -2.01
CA GLY A 13 4.31 -27.67 -1.36
C GLY A 13 5.44 -27.32 -2.34
N PRO A 14 6.28 -26.33 -2.02
CA PRO A 14 7.44 -26.00 -2.85
C PRO A 14 8.34 -27.22 -3.08
N ALA A 15 8.99 -27.32 -4.24
CA ALA A 15 9.83 -28.47 -4.63
C ALA A 15 10.99 -28.78 -3.66
N TRP A 16 11.33 -27.85 -2.77
CA TRP A 16 12.36 -27.96 -1.73
C TRP A 16 11.80 -28.34 -0.34
N ALA A 17 10.47 -28.50 -0.20
CA ALA A 17 9.85 -28.85 1.06
C ALA A 17 10.24 -30.28 1.47
N GLY A 18 11.01 -30.41 2.56
CA GLY A 18 11.47 -31.69 3.08
C GLY A 18 12.83 -32.17 2.54
N SER A 19 13.56 -31.33 1.79
CA SER A 19 14.94 -31.62 1.38
C SER A 19 15.95 -30.73 2.13
N GLU A 20 17.10 -31.29 2.50
CA GLU A 20 18.23 -30.53 3.07
C GLU A 20 19.17 -29.93 2.01
N ARG A 21 18.78 -29.97 0.71
CA ARG A 21 19.59 -29.43 -0.38
C ARG A 21 19.56 -27.91 -0.40
N ASP A 22 20.61 -27.29 -0.93
CA ASP A 22 20.63 -25.85 -1.18
C ASP A 22 19.62 -25.44 -2.26
N TYR A 23 19.04 -24.25 -2.09
CA TYR A 23 18.13 -23.67 -3.08
C TYR A 23 18.88 -23.30 -4.36
N THR A 24 18.25 -23.57 -5.50
CA THR A 24 18.70 -23.02 -6.79
C THR A 24 18.35 -21.54 -6.89
N TYR A 25 19.10 -20.81 -7.71
CA TYR A 25 18.84 -19.40 -8.01
C TYR A 25 17.38 -19.17 -8.48
N GLU A 26 16.89 -20.02 -9.39
CA GLU A 26 15.53 -19.93 -9.94
C GLU A 26 14.45 -20.11 -8.86
N GLU A 27 14.67 -20.99 -7.87
CA GLU A 27 13.75 -21.17 -6.75
C GLU A 27 13.70 -19.94 -5.85
N LEU A 28 14.87 -19.34 -5.55
CA LEU A 28 14.94 -18.12 -4.75
C LEU A 28 14.30 -16.94 -5.48
N LEU A 29 14.57 -16.81 -6.79
CA LEU A 29 14.01 -15.74 -7.62
C LEU A 29 12.49 -15.83 -7.68
N ASN A 30 11.94 -17.02 -7.97
CA ASN A 30 10.50 -17.25 -7.98
C ASN A 30 9.88 -16.99 -6.60
N ARG A 31 10.54 -17.39 -5.52
CA ARG A 31 10.08 -17.11 -4.16
C ARG A 31 9.99 -15.62 -3.88
N VAL A 32 10.99 -14.83 -4.26
CA VAL A 32 10.98 -13.37 -4.07
C VAL A 32 9.83 -12.74 -4.86
N PHE A 33 9.63 -13.09 -6.13
CA PHE A 33 8.50 -12.58 -6.91
C PHE A 33 7.14 -13.01 -6.35
N ASN A 34 7.03 -14.23 -5.82
CA ASN A 34 5.82 -14.70 -5.14
C ASN A 34 5.52 -13.85 -3.90
N ILE A 35 6.52 -13.62 -3.04
CA ILE A 35 6.38 -12.78 -1.85
C ILE A 35 6.04 -11.34 -2.23
N MET A 36 6.66 -10.79 -3.27
CA MET A 36 6.37 -9.44 -3.74
C MET A 36 4.92 -9.30 -4.21
N ARG A 37 4.38 -10.31 -4.93
CA ARG A 37 2.99 -10.33 -5.38
C ARG A 37 2.00 -10.49 -4.23
N GLU A 38 2.30 -11.36 -3.28
CA GLU A 38 1.44 -11.64 -2.13
C GLU A 38 1.36 -10.44 -1.18
N LYS A 39 2.51 -9.83 -0.85
CA LYS A 39 2.57 -8.74 0.13
C LYS A 39 2.30 -7.37 -0.46
N ASN A 40 2.49 -7.20 -1.77
CA ASN A 40 2.29 -5.92 -2.42
C ASN A 40 1.75 -6.11 -3.86
N PRO A 41 0.51 -6.62 -4.00
CA PRO A 41 -0.07 -6.95 -5.30
C PRO A 41 -0.10 -5.76 -6.26
N ASP A 42 -0.26 -4.56 -5.72
CA ASP A 42 -0.29 -3.30 -6.47
C ASP A 42 1.08 -2.90 -7.05
N MET A 43 2.18 -3.41 -6.51
CA MET A 43 3.54 -3.09 -6.96
C MET A 43 3.99 -3.95 -8.15
N VAL A 44 3.48 -5.18 -8.27
CA VAL A 44 3.90 -6.14 -9.31
C VAL A 44 3.12 -5.96 -10.62
N ALA A 45 1.97 -5.29 -10.57
CA ALA A 45 1.16 -5.00 -11.76
C ALA A 45 1.80 -3.97 -12.73
N GLY A 46 3.00 -3.44 -12.45
CA GLY A 46 3.78 -2.58 -13.35
C GLY A 46 3.21 -1.17 -13.55
N GLU A 47 1.93 -0.95 -13.24
CA GLU A 47 1.34 0.37 -13.16
C GLU A 47 1.77 1.04 -11.86
N LYS A 48 2.79 1.90 -11.93
CA LYS A 48 2.97 2.97 -10.94
C LYS A 48 1.66 3.74 -10.92
N ARG A 49 0.73 3.38 -10.02
CA ARG A 49 -0.49 4.15 -9.81
C ARG A 49 -0.02 5.54 -9.45
N LYS A 50 -0.07 6.46 -10.43
CA LYS A 50 0.14 7.88 -10.16
C LYS A 50 -0.86 8.20 -9.08
N PHE A 51 -0.38 8.67 -7.96
CA PHE A 51 -1.23 8.99 -6.85
C PHE A 51 -2.13 10.16 -7.27
N VAL A 52 -3.34 9.83 -7.76
CA VAL A 52 -4.30 10.83 -8.23
C VAL A 52 -5.02 11.36 -7.00
N MET A 53 -4.56 12.52 -6.56
CA MET A 53 -5.17 13.23 -5.44
C MET A 53 -6.51 13.84 -5.88
N LYS A 54 -7.52 13.74 -5.01
CA LYS A 54 -8.75 14.52 -5.19
C LYS A 54 -8.40 16.02 -5.11
N PRO A 55 -9.02 16.89 -5.91
CA PRO A 55 -8.75 18.32 -5.82
C PRO A 55 -9.11 18.86 -4.43
N PRO A 56 -8.26 19.70 -3.80
CA PRO A 56 -8.61 20.33 -2.54
C PRO A 56 -9.75 21.32 -2.73
N GLN A 57 -10.76 21.24 -1.87
CA GLN A 57 -11.94 22.11 -1.88
C GLN A 57 -11.79 23.17 -0.79
N VAL A 58 -11.60 24.41 -1.24
CA VAL A 58 -11.34 25.54 -0.36
C VAL A 58 -12.46 26.56 -0.51
N VAL A 59 -13.10 26.91 0.60
CA VAL A 59 -14.23 27.85 0.64
C VAL A 59 -13.92 29.00 1.61
N ARG A 60 -14.43 30.20 1.33
CA ARG A 60 -14.31 31.32 2.27
C ARG A 60 -15.38 31.23 3.35
N VAL A 61 -14.98 31.45 4.59
CA VAL A 61 -15.88 31.57 5.74
C VAL A 61 -15.80 33.00 6.25
N GLY A 62 -16.74 33.83 5.79
CA GLY A 62 -16.70 35.28 6.02
C GLY A 62 -15.53 35.95 5.28
N THR A 63 -15.05 37.08 5.82
CA THR A 63 -14.09 37.95 5.12
C THR A 63 -12.63 37.54 5.32
N LYS A 64 -12.30 36.92 6.47
CA LYS A 64 -10.91 36.68 6.90
C LYS A 64 -10.58 35.20 7.16
N LYS A 65 -11.56 34.29 7.12
CA LYS A 65 -11.33 32.86 7.36
C LYS A 65 -11.55 32.06 6.08
N THR A 66 -10.80 30.98 5.96
CA THR A 66 -10.86 30.04 4.84
C THR A 66 -11.01 28.64 5.41
N SER A 67 -11.94 27.86 4.87
CA SER A 67 -12.18 26.47 5.25
C SER A 67 -11.75 25.53 4.14
N PHE A 68 -11.03 24.47 4.52
CA PHE A 68 -10.62 23.39 3.65
C PHE A 68 -11.53 22.19 3.92
N VAL A 69 -12.53 22.01 3.05
CA VAL A 69 -13.69 21.13 3.29
C VAL A 69 -13.30 19.65 3.32
N ASN A 70 -12.54 19.17 2.33
CA ASN A 70 -12.18 17.76 2.19
C ASN A 70 -10.82 17.40 2.82
N PHE A 71 -10.38 18.13 3.84
CA PHE A 71 -9.07 17.96 4.46
C PHE A 71 -8.84 16.53 5.00
N THR A 72 -9.83 15.96 5.71
CA THR A 72 -9.71 14.62 6.31
C THR A 72 -9.58 13.52 5.24
N ASP A 73 -10.30 13.64 4.14
CA ASP A 73 -10.24 12.68 3.02
C ASP A 73 -8.89 12.74 2.33
N ILE A 74 -8.35 13.96 2.16
CA ILE A 74 -7.00 14.17 1.65
C ILE A 74 -5.94 13.56 2.57
N CYS A 75 -6.07 13.72 3.89
CA CYS A 75 -5.14 13.10 4.85
C CYS A 75 -5.16 11.57 4.76
N LYS A 76 -6.35 10.97 4.66
CA LYS A 76 -6.53 9.51 4.51
C LYS A 76 -5.93 9.01 3.21
N LEU A 77 -6.20 9.71 2.11
CA LEU A 77 -5.66 9.40 0.79
C LEU A 77 -4.12 9.43 0.85
N LEU A 78 -3.53 10.44 1.48
CA LEU A 78 -2.08 10.59 1.62
C LEU A 78 -1.45 9.63 2.65
N HIS A 79 -2.24 8.81 3.35
CA HIS A 79 -1.78 7.98 4.46
C HIS A 79 -0.98 8.79 5.51
N ARG A 80 -1.51 9.97 5.86
CA ARG A 80 -0.93 10.88 6.86
C ARG A 80 -1.92 11.20 7.97
N GLN A 81 -1.40 11.42 9.17
CA GLN A 81 -2.22 11.87 10.30
C GLN A 81 -2.64 13.32 10.09
N PRO A 82 -3.91 13.69 10.36
CA PRO A 82 -4.41 15.07 10.19
C PRO A 82 -3.57 16.12 10.92
N LYS A 83 -3.10 15.80 12.14
CA LYS A 83 -2.27 16.69 12.96
C LYS A 83 -0.97 17.09 12.26
N HIS A 84 -0.32 16.14 11.59
CA HIS A 84 0.94 16.39 10.88
C HIS A 84 0.72 17.30 9.67
N LEU A 85 -0.31 16.99 8.87
CA LEU A 85 -0.61 17.75 7.66
C LEU A 85 -1.09 19.17 7.98
N LEU A 86 -1.85 19.33 9.07
CA LEU A 86 -2.27 20.63 9.57
C LEU A 86 -1.07 21.47 10.03
N ALA A 87 -0.15 20.89 10.81
CA ALA A 87 1.04 21.59 11.28
C ALA A 87 1.91 22.07 10.09
N PHE A 88 2.10 21.23 9.09
CA PHE A 88 2.78 21.60 7.85
C PHE A 88 2.11 22.78 7.15
N LEU A 89 0.79 22.70 6.93
CA LEU A 89 0.05 23.75 6.23
C LEU A 89 0.08 25.10 6.95
N LEU A 90 -0.04 25.10 8.28
CA LEU A 90 0.01 26.32 9.08
C LEU A 90 1.41 26.95 9.11
N ALA A 91 2.46 26.13 9.12
CA ALA A 91 3.84 26.60 9.05
C ALA A 91 4.14 27.23 7.69
N GLU A 92 3.78 26.57 6.59
CA GLU A 92 4.03 27.05 5.23
C GLU A 92 3.21 28.32 4.89
N LEU A 93 1.96 28.39 5.34
CA LEU A 93 1.10 29.55 5.10
C LEU A 93 1.39 30.72 6.05
N GLY A 94 2.12 30.50 7.14
CA GLY A 94 2.36 31.52 8.16
C GLY A 94 1.09 31.98 8.88
N THR A 95 0.10 31.08 9.02
CA THR A 95 -1.20 31.38 9.62
C THR A 95 -1.51 30.46 10.80
N SER A 96 -2.48 30.84 11.62
CA SER A 96 -3.07 29.95 12.61
C SER A 96 -4.40 29.36 12.10
N GLY A 97 -4.76 28.20 12.63
CA GLY A 97 -6.00 27.51 12.26
C GLY A 97 -6.28 26.32 13.16
N SER A 98 -7.49 25.80 13.04
CA SER A 98 -7.96 24.63 13.77
C SER A 98 -8.74 23.71 12.84
N ILE A 99 -8.90 22.47 13.27
CA ILE A 99 -9.85 21.53 12.66
C ILE A 99 -11.15 21.64 13.47
N ASP A 100 -12.28 21.80 12.80
CA ASP A 100 -13.58 21.69 13.47
C ASP A 100 -13.85 20.22 13.79
N GLY A 101 -14.45 19.95 14.95
CA GLY A 101 -14.91 18.61 15.31
C GLY A 101 -16.06 18.20 14.41
N ASN A 102 -16.08 16.93 14.00
CA ASN A 102 -17.17 16.35 13.21
C ASN A 102 -18.35 15.93 14.11
#